data_AF-A0A938Y3G7-F1
#
_entry.id   AF-A0A938Y3G7-F1
#
_cell.length_a   1.000
_cell.length_b   1.000
_cell.length_c   1.000
_cell.angle_alpha   90.00
_cell.angle_beta   90.00
_cell.angle_gamma   90.00
#
_symmetry.space_group_name_H-M   'P 1'
#
loop_
_entity.id
_entity.type
_entity.pdbx_description
1 polymer ?
#
loop_
_entity_poly.entity_id
_entity_poly.type
_entity_poly.pdbx_seq_one_letter_code
_entity_poly.pdbx_strand_id
1 'polypeptide(L)' 'MAKRWSDLSPRARKAIVVVAGVDGALRTAALVDLRRRDAREVNGSRRLWTAALATVSSAGVVPVVYFLRGRRR' A
#
# COMPACT_ATOMS: atom_id res chain seq x y z
N MET A 1 7.83 4.96 28.74
CA MET A 1 8.89 4.13 28.12
C MET A 1 8.28 3.42 26.92
N ALA A 2 8.76 3.66 25.70
CA ALA A 2 8.22 3.00 24.51
C ALA A 2 8.57 1.50 24.53
N LYS A 3 7.65 0.63 24.11
CA LYS A 3 7.86 -0.82 24.08
C LYS A 3 8.92 -1.15 23.02
N ARG A 4 9.99 -1.86 23.40
CA ARG A 4 11.04 -2.24 22.45
C ARG A 4 10.56 -3.40 21.60
N TRP A 5 11.15 -3.54 20.41
CA TRP A 5 10.90 -4.69 19.54
C TRP A 5 11.14 -6.02 20.25
N SER A 6 12.18 -6.08 21.09
CA SER A 6 12.53 -7.21 21.96
C SER A 6 11.44 -7.58 22.97
N ASP A 7 10.51 -6.68 23.27
CA ASP A 7 9.47 -6.86 24.27
C ASP A 7 8.15 -7.36 23.64
N LEU A 8 8.12 -7.49 22.31
CA LEU A 8 7.00 -8.05 21.56
C LEU A 8 7.03 -9.57 21.61
N SER A 9 5.84 -10.19 21.72
CA SER A 9 5.70 -11.64 21.58
C SER A 9 6.10 -12.08 20.16
N PRO A 10 6.55 -13.34 19.97
CA PRO A 10 6.88 -13.86 18.65
C PRO A 10 5.73 -13.72 17.64
N ARG A 11 4.48 -13.91 18.10
CA ARG A 11 3.28 -13.75 17.28
C ARG A 11 3.10 -12.31 16.80
N ALA A 12 3.29 -11.33 17.69
CA ALA A 12 3.17 -9.91 17.35
C ALA A 12 4.24 -9.49 16.33
N ARG A 13 5.50 -9.88 16.54
CA ARG A 13 6.58 -9.61 15.56
C ARG A 13 6.27 -10.22 14.20
N LYS A 14 5.83 -11.49 14.18
CA LYS A 14 5.45 -12.18 12.94
C LYS A 14 4.30 -11.45 12.23
N ALA A 15 3.27 -11.02 12.97
CA ALA A 15 2.16 -10.27 12.40
C ALA A 15 2.63 -8.95 11.76
N ILE A 16 3.49 -8.19 12.43
CA ILE A 16 4.04 -6.94 11.89
C ILE A 16 4.82 -7.20 10.60
N VAL A 17 5.69 -8.21 10.58
CA VAL A 17 6.48 -8.57 9.38
C VAL A 17 5.57 -8.98 8.22
N VAL A 18 4.55 -9.81 8.49
CA VAL A 18 3.60 -10.25 7.46
C VAL A 18 2.81 -9.07 6.90
N VAL A 19 2.25 -8.22 7.77
CA VAL A 19 1.47 -7.05 7.35
C VAL A 19 2.34 -6.08 6.53
N ALA A 20 3.56 -5.80 6.99
CA ALA A 20 4.49 -4.94 6.28
C ALA A 20 4.89 -5.52 4.90
N GLY A 21 5.13 -6.84 4.82
CA GLY A 21 5.42 -7.52 3.57
C GLY A 21 4.27 -7.45 2.57
N VAL A 22 3.04 -7.70 3.03
CA VAL A 22 1.83 -7.62 2.20
C VAL A 22 1.57 -6.18 1.74
N ASP A 23 1.65 -5.19 2.63
CA ASP A 23 1.51 -3.77 2.27
C ASP A 23 2.57 -3.34 1.23
N GLY A 24 3.83 -3.72 1.44
CA GLY A 24 4.93 -3.44 0.52
C GLY A 24 4.73 -4.05 -0.87
N ALA A 25 4.28 -5.31 -0.93
CA ALA A 25 3.97 -5.99 -2.19
C ALA A 25 2.80 -5.32 -2.92
N LEU A 26 1.70 -5.04 -2.21
CA LEU A 26 0.52 -4.38 -2.77
C LEU A 26 0.84 -2.97 -3.28
N ARG A 27 1.60 -2.18 -2.51
CA ARG A 27 2.02 -0.83 -2.91
C ARG A 27 2.88 -0.87 -4.17
N THR A 28 3.84 -1.79 -4.23
CA THR A 28 4.68 -1.98 -5.43
C THR A 28 3.84 -2.35 -6.64
N ALA A 29 2.94 -3.32 -6.49
CA ALA A 29 2.05 -3.74 -7.58
C ALA A 29 1.15 -2.60 -8.06
N ALA A 30 0.58 -1.81 -7.14
CA ALA A 30 -0.27 -0.66 -7.46
C ALA A 30 0.49 0.44 -8.21
N LEU A 31 1.73 0.74 -7.80
CA LEU A 31 2.57 1.71 -8.49
C LEU A 31 2.99 1.23 -9.89
N VAL A 32 3.27 -0.06 -10.06
CA VAL A 32 3.58 -0.66 -11.36
C VAL A 32 2.36 -0.62 -12.28
N ASP A 33 1.18 -1.00 -11.79
CA ASP A 33 -0.09 -0.93 -12.54
C ASP A 33 -0.38 0.53 -12.95
N LEU A 34 -0.26 1.48 -12.02
CA LEU A 34 -0.46 2.91 -12.28
C LEU A 34 0.55 3.47 -13.30
N ARG A 35 1.78 2.96 -13.31
CA ARG A 35 2.80 3.37 -14.29
C ARG A 35 2.47 2.91 -15.71
N ARG A 36 1.91 1.70 -15.83
CA ARG A 36 1.57 1.05 -17.11
C ARG A 36 0.27 1.60 -17.72
N ARG A 37 -0.66 2.07 -16.89
CA ARG A 37 -1.94 2.64 -17.34
C ARG A 37 -1.82 4.05 -17.88
N ASP A 38 -2.61 4.34 -18.91
CA ASP A 38 -2.82 5.69 -19.38
C ASP A 38 -3.74 6.48 -18.46
N ALA A 39 -3.66 7.81 -18.51
CA ALA A 39 -4.43 8.68 -17.61
C ALA A 39 -5.96 8.49 -17.74
N ARG A 40 -6.45 8.01 -18.90
CA ARG A 40 -7.87 7.73 -19.14
C ARG A 40 -8.36 6.45 -18.47
N GLU A 41 -7.46 5.53 -18.14
CA GLU A 41 -7.73 4.24 -17.49
C GLU A 41 -7.64 4.31 -15.96
N VAL A 42 -7.51 5.53 -15.41
CA VAL A 42 -7.41 5.78 -13.98
C VAL A 42 -8.54 6.71 -13.58
N ASN A 43 -9.29 6.32 -12.55
CA ASN A 43 -10.30 7.18 -11.95
C ASN A 43 -9.63 8.26 -11.10
N GLY A 44 -9.74 9.51 -11.54
CA GLY A 44 -9.16 10.67 -10.86
C GLY A 44 -7.73 10.98 -11.28
N SER A 45 -7.02 11.78 -10.48
CA SER A 45 -5.67 12.23 -10.83
C SER A 45 -4.64 11.13 -10.59
N ARG A 46 -3.91 10.75 -11.65
CA ARG A 46 -2.74 9.87 -11.57
C ARG A 46 -1.69 10.38 -10.58
N ARG A 47 -1.49 11.70 -10.48
CA ARG A 47 -0.54 12.30 -9.52
C ARG A 47 -1.00 12.10 -8.07
N LEU A 48 -2.29 12.25 -7.80
CA LEU A 48 -2.85 12.00 -6.46
C LEU A 48 -2.70 10.53 -6.06
N TRP A 49 -2.97 9.60 -6.98
CA TRP A 49 -2.75 8.17 -6.71
C TRP A 49 -1.28 7.86 -6.44
N THR A 50 -0.34 8.39 -7.22
CA THR A 50 1.08 8.22 -6.97
C THR A 50 1.47 8.76 -5.60
N ALA A 51 1.03 9.97 -5.25
CA ALA A 51 1.34 10.57 -3.95
C ALA A 51 0.76 9.73 -2.80
N ALA A 52 -0.52 9.37 -2.88
CA ALA A 52 -1.18 8.56 -1.85
C ALA A 52 -0.51 7.19 -1.67
N LEU A 53 -0.20 6.50 -2.77
CA LEU A 53 0.48 5.20 -2.72
C LEU A 53 1.89 5.33 -2.16
N ALA A 54 2.62 6.41 -2.45
CA ALA A 54 4.01 6.58 -2.01
C ALA A 54 4.16 7.03 -0.55
N THR A 55 3.24 7.86 -0.03
CA THR A 55 3.43 8.54 1.27
C THR A 55 2.55 8.00 2.39
N VAL A 56 1.40 7.40 2.07
CA VAL A 56 0.45 6.99 3.10
C VAL A 56 0.79 5.59 3.62
N SER A 57 1.23 5.50 4.87
CA SER A 57 1.33 4.24 5.60
C SER A 57 -0.07 3.82 6.09
N SER A 58 -0.61 2.73 5.53
CA SER A 58 -2.01 2.32 5.77
C SER A 58 -2.21 0.82 5.90
N ALA A 59 -1.14 0.04 6.11
CA ALA A 59 -1.21 -1.42 6.24
C ALA A 59 -1.99 -2.10 5.09
N GLY A 60 -1.82 -1.63 3.85
CA GLY A 60 -2.42 -2.20 2.64
C GLY A 60 -3.74 -1.54 2.21
N VAL A 61 -4.35 -0.67 3.02
CA VAL A 61 -5.66 -0.08 2.69
C VAL A 61 -5.61 0.77 1.42
N VAL A 62 -4.64 1.68 1.29
CA VAL A 62 -4.55 2.57 0.12
C VAL A 62 -4.34 1.80 -1.20
N PRO A 63 -3.39 0.84 -1.29
CA PRO A 63 -3.27 -0.02 -2.47
C PRO A 63 -4.54 -0.80 -2.81
N VAL A 64 -5.26 -1.33 -1.82
CA VAL A 64 -6.53 -2.05 -2.05
C VAL A 64 -7.58 -1.12 -2.63
N VAL A 65 -7.74 0.09 -2.08
CA VAL A 65 -8.68 1.09 -2.60
C VAL A 65 -8.32 1.50 -4.03
N TYR A 66 -7.04 1.64 -4.35
CA TYR A 66 -6.59 1.88 -5.73
C TYR A 66 -7.07 0.78 -6.68
N PHE A 67 -6.85 -0.49 -6.34
CA PHE A 67 -7.26 -1.59 -7.20
C PHE A 67 -8.78 -1.72 -7.37
N LEU A 68 -9.55 -1.36 -6.33
CA LEU A 68 -11.01 -1.43 -6.36
C LEU A 68 -11.68 -0.24 -7.05
N ARG A 69 -11.15 0.97 -6.84
CA ARG A 69 -11.80 2.22 -7.30
C ARG A 69 -10.90 3.12 -8.14
N GLY A 70 -9.59 3.06 -7.97
CA GLY A 70 -8.63 3.88 -8.72
C GLY A 70 -8.43 3.43 -10.17
N ARG A 71 -8.63 2.15 -10.46
CA ARG A 71 -8.59 1.64 -11.84
C ARG A 71 -9.93 1.85 -12.55
N ARG A 72 -9.87 2.33 -13.78
CA ARG A 72 -10.96 2.24 -14.76
C ARG A 72 -10.63 1.05 -15.68
N ARG A 73 -11.57 0.12 -15.84
CA ARG A 73 -11.40 -0.97 -16.79
C ARG A 73 -11.38 -0.44 -18.21
#